data_AF-A0A519JYZ4-F1
#
_entry.id   AF-A0A519JYZ4-F1
#
_cell.length_a   1.000
_cell.length_b   1.000
_cell.length_c   1.000
_cell.angle_alpha   90.00
_cell.angle_beta   90.00
_cell.angle_gamma   90.00
#
_symmetry.space_group_name_H-M   'P 1'
#
loop_
_entity.id
_entity.type
_entity.pdbx_description
1 polymer ?
#
loop_
_entity_poly.entity_id
_entity_poly.type
_entity_poly.pdbx_seq_one_letter_code
_entity_poly.pdbx_strand_id
1 'polypeptide(L)'
;MFHHSPNSTSGPVLQQLPDRDWLKIYGDRNKKNEEFFAKQKKDVYDKASKYKSELKDDQFIGWYKDEWFGTVEVSKMGKGYRIISKSSPRLKGDLIPYSANSFVVKWDDRSYDADVFFTLNFDENGKAVSAKMKPISDVTDFSFDFEDLDLKKVN
;
A
#
# COMPACT_ATOMS: atom_id res chain seq x y z
N MET A 1 -38.12 52.60 38.44
CA MET A 1 -37.60 52.02 37.19
C MET A 1 -37.28 50.55 37.47
N PHE A 2 -37.80 49.68 36.60
CA PHE A 2 -37.91 48.21 36.67
C PHE A 2 -36.56 47.50 36.90
N HIS A 3 -36.37 46.62 37.90
CA HIS A 3 -36.75 45.19 38.04
C HIS A 3 -35.96 44.18 37.15
N HIS A 4 -35.41 43.16 37.85
CA HIS A 4 -35.01 41.80 37.44
C HIS A 4 -33.60 41.51 36.88
N SER A 5 -32.86 40.71 37.66
CA SER A 5 -32.25 39.43 37.20
C SER A 5 -33.19 38.29 37.67
N PRO A 6 -33.20 37.02 37.17
CA PRO A 6 -32.10 36.26 36.56
C PRO A 6 -32.45 35.24 35.41
N ASN A 7 -31.40 34.58 34.88
CA ASN A 7 -31.26 33.11 34.63
C ASN A 7 -30.97 32.58 33.18
N SER A 8 -29.90 31.73 33.11
CA SER A 8 -29.57 30.61 32.17
C SER A 8 -29.48 30.88 30.65
N THR A 9 -28.51 30.44 29.82
CA THR A 9 -27.66 29.22 29.74
C THR A 9 -26.59 29.52 28.65
N SER A 10 -25.30 29.15 28.75
CA SER A 10 -24.71 28.02 27.99
C SER A 10 -23.18 27.96 28.15
N GLY A 11 -22.67 26.77 28.52
CA GLY A 11 -21.34 26.27 28.13
C GLY A 11 -20.19 26.40 29.14
N PRO A 12 -19.60 25.31 29.66
CA PRO A 12 -18.33 25.36 30.37
C PRO A 12 -17.18 25.68 29.42
N VAL A 13 -16.33 26.62 29.83
CA VAL A 13 -15.07 26.99 29.19
C VAL A 13 -14.10 25.81 29.30
N LEU A 14 -13.73 25.22 28.15
CA LEU A 14 -12.75 24.14 28.09
C LEU A 14 -11.37 24.65 28.53
N GLN A 15 -10.82 24.00 29.54
CA GLN A 15 -9.47 24.23 30.06
C GLN A 15 -8.42 23.93 28.97
N GLN A 16 -7.43 24.81 28.88
CA GLN A 16 -6.37 24.78 27.87
C GLN A 16 -5.41 23.60 28.12
N LEU A 17 -5.32 22.69 27.14
CA LEU A 17 -4.18 21.78 26.97
C LEU A 17 -3.11 22.49 26.12
N PRO A 18 -1.80 22.25 26.31
CA PRO A 18 -0.73 22.97 25.62
C PRO A 18 -0.65 22.54 24.14
N ASP A 19 -1.41 23.22 23.29
CA ASP A 19 -1.74 22.77 21.93
C ASP A 19 -0.83 23.33 20.82
N ARG A 20 0.47 23.53 21.07
CA ARG A 20 1.34 24.22 20.08
C ARG A 20 2.69 23.61 19.75
N ASP A 21 3.12 22.53 20.40
CA ASP A 21 4.41 21.89 20.07
C ASP A 21 4.29 20.55 19.33
N TRP A 22 3.18 19.82 19.48
CA TRP A 22 3.01 18.54 18.77
C TRP A 22 2.85 18.74 17.26
N LEU A 23 2.05 19.70 16.80
CA LEU A 23 1.83 19.97 15.37
C LEU A 23 3.10 20.42 14.61
N LYS A 24 4.05 21.09 15.26
CA LYS A 24 5.33 21.47 14.63
C LYS A 24 6.31 20.31 14.54
N ILE A 25 6.38 19.48 15.59
CA ILE A 25 7.18 18.25 15.56
C ILE A 25 6.60 17.25 14.54
N TYR A 26 5.27 17.20 14.38
CA TYR A 26 4.61 16.42 13.33
C TYR A 26 4.82 17.01 11.93
N GLY A 27 4.74 18.32 11.73
CA GLY A 27 4.92 18.97 10.42
C GLY A 27 6.35 18.85 9.85
N ASP A 28 7.37 19.05 10.67
CA ASP A 28 8.77 18.95 10.22
C ASP A 28 9.26 17.48 10.10
N ARG A 29 8.70 16.55 10.89
CA ARG A 29 8.91 15.11 10.70
C ARG A 29 8.17 14.60 9.46
N ASN A 30 6.92 15.02 9.22
CA ASN A 30 6.17 14.64 8.02
C ASN A 30 6.88 15.08 6.76
N LYS A 31 7.41 16.31 6.67
CA LYS A 31 8.03 16.79 5.43
C LYS A 31 9.33 16.06 5.09
N LYS A 32 10.19 15.78 6.09
CA LYS A 32 11.42 14.97 5.89
C LYS A 32 11.10 13.52 5.57
N ASN A 33 10.06 12.98 6.19
CA ASN A 33 9.57 11.64 5.90
C ASN A 33 8.99 11.57 4.48
N GLU A 34 8.07 12.46 4.11
CA GLU A 34 7.50 12.58 2.76
C GLU A 34 8.59 12.70 1.69
N GLU A 35 9.60 13.54 1.88
CA GLU A 35 10.73 13.66 0.94
C GLU A 35 11.57 12.36 0.87
N PHE A 36 11.81 11.70 2.01
CA PHE A 36 12.52 10.43 2.06
C PHE A 36 11.74 9.31 1.36
N PHE A 37 10.43 9.22 1.59
CA PHE A 37 9.55 8.22 1.00
C PHE A 37 9.30 8.48 -0.49
N ALA A 38 9.12 9.75 -0.89
CA ALA A 38 9.09 10.14 -2.29
C ALA A 38 10.40 9.76 -3.00
N LYS A 39 11.54 9.92 -2.33
CA LYS A 39 12.84 9.49 -2.84
C LYS A 39 12.95 7.96 -2.94
N GLN A 40 12.56 7.20 -1.92
CA GLN A 40 12.55 5.74 -1.97
C GLN A 40 11.67 5.21 -3.10
N LYS A 41 10.45 5.73 -3.22
CA LYS A 41 9.52 5.40 -4.29
C LYS A 41 10.12 5.72 -5.65
N LYS A 42 10.71 6.90 -5.81
CA LYS A 42 11.40 7.29 -7.05
C LYS A 42 12.53 6.33 -7.39
N ASP A 43 13.40 6.00 -6.44
CA ASP A 43 14.51 5.06 -6.65
C ASP A 43 13.99 3.67 -7.05
N VAL A 44 12.88 3.22 -6.49
CA VAL A 44 12.22 1.95 -6.84
C VAL A 44 11.69 1.96 -8.27
N TYR A 45 10.98 3.01 -8.67
CA TYR A 45 10.50 3.16 -10.06
C TYR A 45 11.65 3.37 -11.06
N ASP A 46 12.70 4.09 -10.69
CA ASP A 46 13.89 4.27 -11.52
C ASP A 46 14.63 2.94 -11.75
N LYS A 47 14.65 2.05 -10.76
CA LYS A 47 15.15 0.67 -10.93
C LYS A 47 14.20 -0.17 -11.78
N ALA A 48 12.90 -0.15 -11.48
CA ALA A 48 11.89 -0.92 -12.18
C ALA A 48 11.84 -0.59 -13.68
N SER A 49 11.94 0.70 -14.04
CA SER A 49 11.93 1.15 -15.44
C SER A 49 13.12 0.65 -16.27
N LYS A 50 14.24 0.34 -15.61
CA LYS A 50 15.45 -0.22 -16.25
C LYS A 50 15.45 -1.74 -16.23
N TYR A 51 14.64 -2.35 -15.38
CA TYR A 51 14.59 -3.78 -15.21
C TYR A 51 13.71 -4.43 -16.29
N LYS A 52 14.25 -5.48 -16.93
CA LYS A 52 13.50 -6.31 -17.86
C LYS A 52 13.33 -7.68 -17.22
N SER A 53 12.08 -8.09 -17.00
CA SER A 53 11.80 -9.41 -16.45
C SER A 53 12.14 -10.49 -17.47
N GLU A 54 12.80 -11.54 -17.00
CA GLU A 54 13.00 -12.79 -17.74
C GLU A 54 11.95 -13.84 -17.39
N LEU A 55 11.04 -13.53 -16.45
CA LEU A 55 9.96 -14.42 -16.05
C LEU A 55 8.97 -14.61 -17.20
N LYS A 56 8.67 -15.89 -17.47
CA LYS A 56 7.65 -16.28 -18.44
C LYS A 56 6.26 -16.24 -17.80
N ASP A 57 5.26 -15.95 -18.62
CA ASP A 57 3.85 -15.93 -18.24
C ASP A 57 3.45 -17.16 -17.39
N ASP A 58 3.83 -18.36 -17.83
CA ASP A 58 3.44 -19.63 -17.20
C ASP A 58 4.07 -19.85 -15.81
N GLN A 59 5.14 -19.13 -15.49
CA GLN A 59 5.81 -19.25 -14.20
C GLN A 59 4.98 -18.62 -13.08
N PHE A 60 4.23 -17.54 -13.34
CA PHE A 60 3.63 -16.75 -12.26
C PHE A 60 2.20 -16.25 -12.50
N ILE A 61 1.68 -16.29 -13.73
CA ILE A 61 0.26 -16.02 -13.95
C ILE A 61 -0.57 -17.09 -13.21
N GLY A 62 -1.69 -16.65 -12.64
CA GLY A 62 -2.58 -17.52 -11.89
C GLY A 62 -3.27 -16.80 -10.75
N TRP A 63 -3.89 -17.59 -9.89
CA TRP A 63 -4.62 -17.09 -8.73
C TRP A 63 -3.82 -17.36 -7.48
N TYR A 64 -3.75 -16.35 -6.61
CA TYR A 64 -3.12 -16.45 -5.32
C TYR A 64 -4.18 -16.17 -4.25
N LYS A 65 -4.24 -17.02 -3.24
CA LYS A 65 -5.18 -16.90 -2.13
C LYS A 65 -4.42 -16.70 -0.85
N ASP A 66 -4.84 -15.69 -0.11
CA ASP A 66 -4.48 -15.46 1.26
C ASP A 66 -5.75 -15.57 2.12
N GLU A 67 -5.62 -16.03 3.36
CA GLU A 67 -6.77 -16.25 4.24
C GLU A 67 -7.40 -14.94 4.73
N TRP A 68 -6.59 -13.89 4.87
CA TRP A 68 -7.00 -12.57 5.35
C TRP A 68 -7.35 -11.62 4.20
N PHE A 69 -6.51 -11.57 3.18
CA PHE A 69 -6.67 -10.66 2.04
C PHE A 69 -7.61 -11.22 0.96
N GLY A 70 -7.82 -12.54 0.96
CA GLY A 70 -8.63 -13.25 -0.02
C GLY A 70 -7.88 -13.56 -1.31
N THR A 71 -8.62 -13.70 -2.40
CA THR A 71 -8.05 -14.15 -3.69
C THR A 71 -7.66 -12.97 -4.57
N VAL A 72 -6.43 -12.99 -5.08
CA VAL A 72 -5.94 -12.12 -6.14
C VAL A 72 -5.70 -12.91 -7.41
N GLU A 73 -6.02 -12.29 -8.53
CA GLU A 73 -5.71 -12.79 -9.85
C GLU A 73 -4.56 -11.99 -10.43
N VAL A 74 -3.51 -12.70 -10.88
CA VAL A 74 -2.44 -12.14 -11.70
C VAL A 74 -2.67 -12.60 -13.13
N SER A 75 -2.81 -11.64 -14.04
CA SER A 75 -3.11 -11.92 -15.44
C SER A 75 -2.29 -11.03 -16.38
N LYS A 76 -2.16 -11.46 -17.63
CA LYS A 76 -1.53 -10.66 -18.68
C LYS A 76 -2.53 -9.67 -19.26
N MET A 77 -2.13 -8.41 -19.37
CA MET A 77 -2.95 -7.35 -19.95
C MET A 77 -2.12 -6.58 -20.98
N GLY A 78 -2.37 -6.89 -22.26
CA GLY A 78 -1.58 -6.35 -23.37
C GLY A 78 -0.11 -6.76 -23.29
N LYS A 79 0.78 -5.77 -23.14
CA LYS A 79 2.24 -6.00 -23.00
C LYS A 79 2.70 -6.10 -21.53
N GLY A 80 1.81 -5.86 -20.58
CA GLY A 80 2.12 -5.87 -19.15
C GLY A 80 1.31 -6.91 -18.39
N TYR A 81 1.40 -6.84 -17.07
CA TYR A 81 0.67 -7.71 -16.16
C TYR A 81 -0.19 -6.88 -15.22
N ARG A 82 -1.29 -7.47 -14.79
CA ARG A 82 -2.32 -6.86 -13.96
C ARG A 82 -2.52 -7.74 -12.74
N ILE A 83 -2.73 -7.10 -11.60
CA ILE A 83 -3.21 -7.77 -10.39
C ILE A 83 -4.59 -7.21 -10.01
N ILE A 84 -5.51 -8.09 -9.65
CA ILE A 84 -6.89 -7.72 -9.27
C ILE A 84 -7.31 -8.58 -8.07
N SER A 85 -7.70 -7.95 -6.98
CA SER A 85 -8.39 -8.65 -5.88
C SER A 85 -9.81 -9.00 -6.30
N LYS A 86 -10.18 -10.28 -6.19
CA LYS A 86 -11.55 -10.77 -6.42
C LYS A 86 -12.49 -10.33 -5.30
N SER A 87 -11.98 -10.25 -4.07
CA SER A 87 -12.73 -9.77 -2.91
C SER A 87 -13.00 -8.27 -3.00
N SER A 88 -12.05 -7.52 -3.57
CA SER A 88 -12.11 -6.06 -3.68
C SER A 88 -11.72 -5.60 -5.08
N PRO A 89 -12.65 -5.55 -6.05
CA PRO A 89 -12.35 -5.16 -7.43
C PRO A 89 -11.78 -3.73 -7.60
N ARG A 90 -11.92 -2.88 -6.58
CA ARG A 90 -11.25 -1.56 -6.50
C ARG A 90 -9.75 -1.69 -6.31
N LEU A 91 -9.30 -2.76 -5.65
CA LEU A 91 -7.90 -3.06 -5.40
C LEU A 91 -7.33 -3.83 -6.59
N LYS A 92 -6.99 -3.04 -7.62
CA LYS A 92 -6.41 -3.50 -8.87
C LYS A 92 -5.27 -2.58 -9.27
N GLY A 93 -4.29 -3.13 -9.96
CA GLY A 93 -3.12 -2.36 -10.35
C GLY A 93 -2.27 -3.07 -11.39
N ASP A 94 -1.26 -2.34 -11.85
CA ASP A 94 -0.28 -2.83 -12.79
C ASP A 94 0.89 -3.47 -12.04
N LEU A 95 1.37 -4.60 -12.56
CA LEU A 95 2.56 -5.29 -12.06
C LEU A 95 3.76 -4.88 -12.91
N ILE A 96 4.66 -4.12 -12.31
CA ILE A 96 5.85 -3.58 -12.96
C ILE A 96 7.05 -4.42 -12.52
N PRO A 97 7.82 -5.02 -13.44
CA PRO A 97 9.02 -5.77 -13.09
C PRO A 97 10.01 -4.94 -12.26
N TYR A 98 10.51 -5.52 -11.18
CA TYR A 98 11.48 -4.84 -10.29
C TYR A 98 12.76 -5.65 -10.08
N SER A 99 12.66 -6.98 -9.94
CA SER A 99 13.80 -7.89 -9.83
C SER A 99 13.47 -9.27 -10.42
N ALA A 100 14.39 -10.22 -10.30
CA ALA A 100 14.26 -11.59 -10.84
C ALA A 100 12.98 -12.32 -10.37
N ASN A 101 12.51 -12.01 -9.16
CA ASN A 101 11.34 -12.64 -8.56
C ASN A 101 10.32 -11.63 -8.03
N SER A 102 10.51 -10.33 -8.23
CA SER A 102 9.67 -9.31 -7.61
C SER A 102 9.15 -8.29 -8.60
N PHE A 103 7.94 -7.82 -8.31
CA PHE A 103 7.25 -6.77 -9.04
C PHE A 103 6.89 -5.64 -8.08
N VAL A 104 6.70 -4.44 -8.62
CA VAL A 104 6.01 -3.34 -7.95
C VAL A 104 4.56 -3.37 -8.42
N VAL A 105 3.64 -3.49 -7.48
CA VAL A 105 2.21 -3.28 -7.75
C VAL A 105 1.95 -1.80 -7.65
N LYS A 106 1.62 -1.20 -8.79
CA LYS A 106 1.13 0.17 -8.88
C LYS A 106 -0.38 0.14 -8.89
N TRP A 107 -1.02 0.49 -7.77
CA TRP A 107 -2.48 0.52 -7.69
C TRP A 107 -3.06 1.62 -8.59
N ASP A 108 -4.18 1.31 -9.24
CA ASP A 108 -4.96 2.27 -10.04
C ASP A 108 -5.45 3.42 -9.18
N ASP A 109 -6.01 3.08 -8.01
CA ASP A 109 -6.52 4.04 -7.07
C ASP A 109 -5.36 4.63 -6.26
N ARG A 110 -5.00 5.86 -6.60
CA ARG A 110 -3.87 6.57 -6.00
C ARG A 110 -4.20 7.15 -4.63
N SER A 111 -5.46 7.14 -4.19
CA SER A 111 -5.82 7.65 -2.86
C SER A 111 -5.20 6.83 -1.74
N TYR A 112 -4.86 5.56 -1.98
CA TYR A 112 -4.19 4.71 -1.00
C TYR A 112 -2.69 5.02 -0.86
N ASP A 113 -2.07 5.66 -1.85
CA ASP A 113 -0.62 5.88 -1.97
C ASP A 113 0.26 4.71 -1.48
N ALA A 114 -0.10 3.53 -1.96
CA ALA A 114 0.16 2.27 -1.28
C ALA A 114 0.88 1.23 -2.14
N ASP A 115 1.79 1.68 -2.97
CA ASP A 115 2.45 0.76 -3.88
C ASP A 115 3.24 -0.29 -3.08
N VAL A 116 3.06 -1.56 -3.43
CA VAL A 116 3.64 -2.71 -2.72
C VAL A 116 4.62 -3.46 -3.62
N PHE A 117 5.67 -4.02 -3.03
CA PHE A 117 6.43 -5.10 -3.63
C PHE A 117 5.61 -6.39 -3.58
N PHE A 118 5.52 -7.07 -4.72
CA PHE A 118 4.97 -8.41 -4.86
C PHE A 118 6.11 -9.36 -5.21
N THR A 119 6.56 -10.15 -4.24
CA THR A 119 7.71 -11.05 -4.36
C THR A 119 7.25 -12.49 -4.45
N LEU A 120 7.58 -13.14 -5.56
CA LEU A 120 7.27 -14.54 -5.83
C LEU A 120 8.28 -15.48 -5.16
N ASN A 121 7.78 -16.61 -4.69
CA ASN A 121 8.56 -17.78 -4.30
C ASN A 121 8.33 -18.89 -5.31
N PHE A 122 9.41 -19.47 -5.81
CA PHE A 122 9.36 -20.51 -6.85
C PHE A 122 9.68 -21.89 -6.27
N ASP A 123 9.16 -22.94 -6.90
CA ASP A 123 9.58 -24.32 -6.68
C ASP A 123 10.87 -24.65 -7.45
N GLU A 124 11.31 -25.91 -7.35
CA GLU A 124 12.50 -26.44 -8.04
C GLU A 124 12.38 -26.41 -9.58
N ASN A 125 11.14 -26.31 -10.10
CA ASN A 125 10.86 -26.22 -11.54
C ASN A 125 10.76 -24.77 -12.03
N GLY A 126 10.97 -23.78 -11.15
CA GLY A 126 10.83 -22.36 -11.48
C GLY A 126 9.38 -21.90 -11.62
N LYS A 127 8.41 -22.60 -11.04
CA LYS A 127 7.00 -22.18 -10.98
C LYS A 127 6.70 -21.52 -9.65
N ALA A 128 6.03 -20.37 -9.70
CA ALA A 128 5.63 -19.66 -8.49
C ALA A 128 4.63 -20.52 -7.71
N VAL A 129 4.89 -20.71 -6.42
CA VAL A 129 4.02 -21.45 -5.49
C VAL A 129 3.39 -20.53 -4.44
N SER A 130 4.04 -19.40 -4.15
CA SER A 130 3.46 -18.36 -3.32
C SER A 130 4.02 -16.99 -3.67
N ALA A 131 3.42 -15.96 -3.10
CA ALA A 131 3.90 -14.60 -3.20
C ALA A 131 3.73 -13.88 -1.87
N LYS A 132 4.61 -12.91 -1.60
CA LYS A 132 4.51 -11.99 -0.47
C LYS A 132 4.26 -10.59 -0.96
N MET A 133 3.45 -9.83 -0.24
CA MET A 133 3.25 -8.40 -0.49
C MET A 133 3.89 -7.59 0.63
N LYS A 134 4.64 -6.54 0.30
CA LYS A 134 5.22 -5.61 1.27
C LYS A 134 5.10 -4.17 0.81
N PRO A 135 4.75 -3.21 1.65
CA PRO A 135 4.74 -1.80 1.26
C PRO A 135 6.13 -1.34 0.81
N ILE A 136 6.16 -0.44 -0.17
CA ILE A 136 7.41 0.21 -0.60
C ILE A 136 7.88 1.24 0.44
N SER A 137 6.98 1.73 1.28
CA SER A 137 7.17 2.90 2.12
C SER A 137 6.45 2.74 3.47
N ASP A 138 7.13 3.03 4.58
CA ASP A 138 6.58 2.89 5.94
C ASP A 138 5.51 3.94 6.31
N VAL A 139 5.32 4.99 5.50
CA VAL A 139 4.17 5.94 5.64
C VAL A 139 2.90 5.46 4.98
N THR A 140 2.89 4.30 4.33
CA THR A 140 1.63 3.79 3.80
C THR A 140 0.69 3.53 4.98
N ASP A 141 -0.30 4.42 5.13
CA ASP A 141 -1.31 4.42 6.19
C ASP A 141 -2.25 3.24 5.94
N PHE A 142 -1.76 2.07 6.30
CA PHE A 142 -2.51 0.87 6.31
C PHE A 142 -2.57 0.38 7.73
N SER A 143 -3.73 0.61 8.34
CA SER A 143 -4.24 -0.22 9.43
C SER A 143 -4.41 -1.70 9.01
N PHE A 144 -3.84 -2.12 7.88
CA PHE A 144 -3.80 -3.48 7.36
C PHE A 144 -2.36 -3.98 7.53
N ASP A 145 -2.18 -4.97 8.41
CA ASP A 145 -0.93 -5.70 8.61
C ASP A 145 -0.56 -6.46 7.32
N PHE A 146 0.04 -5.77 6.35
CA PHE A 146 0.58 -6.38 5.14
C PHE A 146 1.86 -7.16 5.41
N GLU A 147 2.45 -7.05 6.61
CA GLU A 147 3.71 -7.71 6.98
C GLU A 147 3.63 -9.24 6.87
N ASP A 148 2.42 -9.82 7.01
CA ASP A 148 2.19 -11.26 7.05
C ASP A 148 1.41 -11.83 5.84
N LEU A 149 1.18 -11.06 4.76
CA LEU A 149 0.51 -11.64 3.60
C LEU A 149 1.37 -12.72 2.92
N ASP A 150 0.86 -13.95 2.93
CA ASP A 150 1.49 -15.13 2.33
C ASP A 150 0.50 -15.75 1.34
N LEU A 151 0.41 -15.11 0.17
CA LEU A 151 -0.53 -15.52 -0.85
C LEU A 151 -0.06 -16.83 -1.49
N LYS A 152 -0.81 -17.92 -1.26
CA LYS A 152 -0.53 -19.23 -1.86
C LYS A 152 -1.14 -19.32 -3.25
N LYS A 153 -0.38 -19.82 -4.22
CA LYS A 153 -0.92 -20.08 -5.56
C LYS A 153 -1.92 -21.24 -5.47
N VAL A 154 -3.11 -21.07 -6.06
CA VAL A 154 -4.23 -22.03 -5.96
C VAL A 154 -4.67 -22.62 -7.31
N ASN A 155 -3.95 -22.32 -8.41
CA ASN A 155 -4.21 -22.88 -9.73
C ASN A 155 -2.96 -22.91 -10.61
#